data_AF-A0A2M8GBQ8-F1
#
_entry.id   AF-A0A2M8GBQ8-F1
#
_cell.length_a   1.000
_cell.length_b   1.000
_cell.length_c   1.000
_cell.angle_alpha   90.00
_cell.angle_beta   90.00
_cell.angle_gamma   90.00
#
_symmetry.space_group_name_H-M   'P 1'
#
loop_
_entity.id
_entity.type
_entity.pdbx_description
1 polymer ?
#
loop_
_entity_poly.entity_id
_entity_poly.type
_entity_poly.pdbx_seq_one_letter_code
_entity_poly.pdbx_strand_id
1 'polypeptide(L)'
;MPIEGKDMDIFDEIKNILTEILDLEGRAVTPESCLIRELGAESIDLLELAAVLSARFRIEVNEEDIYLGDNGNRLQRAGKADFPFLTDERRMEIAATPGGPVL
;
A
#
# COMPACT_ATOMS: atom_id res chain seq x y z
N MET A 1 13.71 3.40 -25.08
CA MET A 1 12.52 4.28 -25.17
C MET A 1 12.09 4.57 -23.74
N PRO A 2 12.04 5.83 -23.27
CA PRO A 2 11.57 6.10 -21.92
C PRO A 2 10.04 5.94 -21.91
N ILE A 3 9.55 5.13 -20.98
CA ILE A 3 8.13 4.98 -20.65
C ILE A 3 7.74 6.13 -19.71
N GLU A 4 7.79 7.37 -20.21
CA GLU A 4 7.27 8.54 -19.49
C GLU A 4 5.76 8.61 -19.71
N GLY A 5 4.97 8.29 -18.67
CA GLY A 5 3.53 8.58 -18.63
C GLY A 5 2.61 7.49 -18.07
N LYS A 6 3.12 6.32 -17.68
CA LYS A 6 2.25 5.20 -17.22
C LYS A 6 2.07 5.11 -15.70
N ASP A 7 3.03 5.62 -14.91
CA ASP A 7 3.01 5.48 -13.45
C ASP A 7 2.05 6.46 -12.76
N MET A 8 1.88 7.66 -13.31
CA MET A 8 0.93 8.65 -12.79
C MET A 8 -0.51 8.15 -12.90
N ASP A 9 -0.84 7.46 -14.01
CA ASP A 9 -2.17 6.88 -14.27
C ASP A 9 -2.54 5.80 -13.24
N ILE A 10 -1.58 4.91 -12.93
CA ILE A 10 -1.80 3.82 -11.95
C ILE A 10 -1.97 4.40 -10.55
N PHE A 11 -1.13 5.37 -10.15
CA PHE A 11 -1.25 5.99 -8.84
C PHE A 11 -2.56 6.76 -8.69
N ASP A 12 -2.96 7.53 -9.71
CA ASP A 12 -4.23 8.27 -9.71
C ASP A 12 -5.42 7.31 -9.63
N GLU A 13 -5.35 6.17 -10.30
CA GLU A 13 -6.36 5.12 -10.22
C GLU A 13 -6.46 4.48 -8.83
N ILE A 14 -5.31 4.10 -8.24
CA ILE A 14 -5.27 3.57 -6.86
C ILE A 14 -5.78 4.63 -5.88
N LYS A 15 -5.40 5.89 -6.05
CA LYS A 15 -5.84 7.00 -5.21
C LYS A 15 -7.36 7.21 -5.28
N ASN A 16 -7.95 7.09 -6.46
CA ASN A 16 -9.41 7.16 -6.61
C ASN A 16 -10.09 6.02 -5.83
N ILE A 17 -9.61 4.78 -5.98
CA ILE A 17 -10.12 3.62 -5.23
C ILE A 17 -10.01 3.85 -3.72
N LEU A 18 -8.85 4.33 -3.25
CA LEU A 18 -8.65 4.64 -1.83
C LEU A 18 -9.60 5.72 -1.33
N THR A 19 -9.83 6.77 -2.12
CA THR A 19 -10.72 7.86 -1.74
C THR A 19 -12.17 7.40 -1.67
N GLU A 20 -12.58 6.51 -2.57
CA GLU A 20 -13.93 5.93 -2.59
C GLU A 20 -14.17 4.98 -1.41
N ILE A 21 -13.22 4.07 -1.12
CA ILE A 21 -13.38 3.06 -0.06
C ILE A 21 -13.27 3.70 1.32
N LEU A 22 -12.30 4.61 1.52
CA LEU A 22 -11.98 5.18 2.83
C LEU A 22 -12.64 6.54 3.09
N ASP A 23 -13.54 6.99 2.20
CA ASP A 23 -14.24 8.28 2.29
C ASP A 23 -13.29 9.47 2.58
N LEU A 24 -12.20 9.55 1.80
CA LEU A 24 -11.08 10.46 2.07
C LEU A 24 -11.28 11.87 1.47
N GLU A 25 -12.50 12.36 1.37
CA GLU A 25 -12.81 13.64 0.71
C GLU A 25 -11.86 14.78 1.15
N GLY A 26 -11.02 15.25 0.23
CA GLY A 26 -10.09 16.36 0.47
C GLY A 26 -8.78 16.00 1.19
N ARG A 27 -8.48 14.73 1.50
CA ARG A 27 -7.18 14.32 2.04
C ARG A 27 -6.11 14.21 0.95
N ALA A 28 -4.90 14.63 1.31
CA ALA A 28 -3.72 14.44 0.48
C ALA A 28 -3.19 13.00 0.64
N VAL A 29 -3.61 12.12 -0.25
CA VAL A 29 -3.01 10.78 -0.40
C VAL A 29 -1.70 10.90 -1.19
N THR A 30 -0.59 10.46 -0.59
CA THR A 30 0.73 10.35 -1.24
C THR A 30 1.15 8.88 -1.37
N PRO A 31 2.13 8.56 -2.24
CA PRO A 31 2.65 7.19 -2.38
C PRO A 31 3.23 6.61 -1.09
N GLU A 32 3.59 7.47 -0.15
CA GLU A 32 4.15 7.10 1.14
C GLU A 32 3.17 7.20 2.30
N SER A 33 1.89 7.50 2.02
CA SER A 33 0.84 7.54 3.03
C SER A 33 0.59 6.15 3.61
N CYS A 34 0.39 6.07 4.92
CA CYS A 34 0.06 4.82 5.61
C CYS A 34 -1.47 4.61 5.65
N LEU A 35 -1.96 3.52 5.06
CA LEU A 35 -3.40 3.23 4.95
C LEU A 35 -4.08 3.24 6.32
N ILE A 36 -3.50 2.56 7.31
CA ILE A 36 -4.11 2.50 8.65
C ILE A 36 -3.86 3.78 9.46
N ARG A 37 -2.60 4.20 9.63
CA ARG A 37 -2.26 5.28 10.59
C ARG A 37 -2.64 6.67 10.12
N GLU A 38 -2.58 6.92 8.82
CA GLU A 38 -2.83 8.24 8.25
C GLU A 38 -4.19 8.31 7.56
N LEU A 39 -4.56 7.27 6.81
CA LEU A 39 -5.84 7.25 6.10
C LEU A 39 -6.97 6.63 6.94
N GLY A 40 -6.67 5.92 8.02
CA GLY A 40 -7.68 5.38 8.93
C GLY A 40 -8.35 4.10 8.42
N ALA A 41 -7.69 3.33 7.56
CA ALA A 41 -8.19 2.06 7.06
C ALA A 41 -8.32 1.03 8.19
N GLU A 42 -9.47 0.38 8.23
CA GLU A 42 -9.78 -0.76 9.09
C GLU A 42 -9.58 -2.08 8.32
N SER A 43 -9.61 -3.22 9.02
CA SER A 43 -9.40 -4.53 8.39
C SER A 43 -10.41 -4.86 7.28
N ILE A 44 -11.64 -4.35 7.40
CA ILE A 44 -12.69 -4.52 6.38
C ILE A 44 -12.32 -3.74 5.11
N ASP A 45 -11.77 -2.54 5.26
CA ASP A 45 -11.40 -1.69 4.13
C ASP A 45 -10.24 -2.31 3.34
N LEU A 46 -9.30 -2.98 4.02
CA LEU A 46 -8.21 -3.70 3.36
C LEU A 46 -8.71 -4.90 2.54
N LEU A 47 -9.70 -5.62 3.05
CA LEU A 47 -10.34 -6.73 2.33
C LEU A 47 -11.06 -6.22 1.07
N GLU A 48 -11.78 -5.10 1.19
CA GLU A 48 -12.45 -4.47 0.05
C GLU A 48 -11.45 -3.94 -0.97
N LEU A 49 -10.40 -3.26 -0.51
CA LEU A 49 -9.33 -2.75 -1.34
C LEU A 49 -8.65 -3.87 -2.14
N ALA A 50 -8.34 -5.01 -1.51
CA ALA A 50 -7.78 -6.18 -2.18
C ALA A 50 -8.70 -6.69 -3.30
N ALA A 51 -10.00 -6.81 -3.03
CA ALA A 51 -10.98 -7.27 -4.00
C ALA A 51 -11.12 -6.29 -5.19
N VAL A 52 -11.18 -4.98 -4.92
CA VAL A 52 -11.32 -3.94 -5.95
C VAL A 52 -10.06 -3.87 -6.81
N LEU A 53 -8.87 -3.85 -6.19
CA LEU A 53 -7.59 -3.85 -6.92
C LEU A 53 -7.45 -5.09 -7.81
N SER A 54 -7.79 -6.26 -7.27
CA SER A 54 -7.77 -7.52 -8.01
C SER A 54 -8.64 -7.48 -9.26
N ALA A 55 -9.90 -7.02 -9.10
CA ALA A 55 -10.84 -6.89 -10.21
C ALA A 55 -10.40 -5.81 -11.23
N ARG A 56 -9.89 -4.67 -10.75
CA ARG A 56 -9.54 -3.52 -11.59
C ARG A 56 -8.31 -3.79 -12.44
N PHE A 57 -7.25 -4.32 -11.84
CA PHE A 57 -5.97 -4.55 -12.49
C PHE A 57 -5.82 -5.97 -13.05
N ARG A 58 -6.80 -6.86 -12.82
CA ARG A 58 -6.79 -8.27 -13.24
C ARG A 58 -5.56 -9.03 -12.72
N ILE A 59 -5.24 -8.80 -11.46
CA ILE A 59 -4.16 -9.45 -10.71
C ILE A 59 -4.75 -10.09 -9.46
N GLU A 60 -4.06 -11.04 -8.84
CA GLU A 60 -4.46 -11.50 -7.51
C GLU A 60 -3.82 -10.60 -6.45
N VAL A 61 -4.66 -10.00 -5.61
CA VAL A 61 -4.26 -9.22 -4.43
C VAL A 61 -5.07 -9.74 -3.25
N ASN A 62 -4.39 -10.07 -2.17
CA ASN A 62 -4.99 -10.46 -0.91
C ASN A 62 -4.76 -9.37 0.14
N GLU A 63 -5.51 -9.41 1.23
CA GLU A 63 -5.31 -8.48 2.36
C GLU A 63 -3.87 -8.52 2.87
N GLU A 64 -3.20 -9.69 2.86
CA GLU A 64 -1.80 -9.84 3.29
C GLU A 64 -0.77 -9.20 2.34
N ASP A 65 -1.15 -8.94 1.09
CA ASP A 65 -0.29 -8.27 0.11
C ASP A 65 -0.29 -6.75 0.34
N ILE A 66 -1.35 -6.23 0.95
CA ILE A 66 -1.53 -4.83 1.34
C ILE A 66 -1.00 -4.66 2.78
N TYR A 67 -1.44 -5.53 3.68
CA TYR A 67 -1.10 -5.54 5.08
C TYR A 67 0.24 -6.23 5.34
N LEU A 68 1.30 -5.44 5.50
CA LEU A 68 2.62 -5.95 5.91
C LEU A 68 2.69 -6.44 7.37
N GLY A 69 1.61 -6.26 8.13
CA GLY A 69 1.60 -6.26 9.59
C GLY A 69 1.51 -7.61 10.30
N ASP A 70 2.16 -8.67 9.80
CA ASP A 70 2.56 -9.73 10.72
C ASP A 70 3.86 -9.31 11.42
N ASN A 71 3.70 -8.53 12.50
CA ASN A 71 4.71 -8.21 13.51
C ASN A 71 6.09 -7.74 12.97
N GLY A 72 6.13 -6.95 11.90
CA GLY A 72 7.39 -6.47 11.28
C GLY A 72 8.32 -7.59 10.79
N ASN A 73 7.91 -8.86 10.86
CA ASN A 73 8.77 -10.02 10.63
C ASN A 73 8.79 -10.37 9.14
N ARG A 74 7.70 -10.10 8.40
CA ARG A 74 7.69 -10.24 6.93
C ARG A 74 8.73 -9.35 6.28
N LEU A 75 8.87 -8.07 6.64
CA LEU A 75 9.90 -7.21 6.04
C LEU A 75 11.31 -7.46 6.56
N GLN A 76 11.46 -7.95 7.79
CA GLN A 76 12.76 -8.41 8.28
C GLN A 76 13.24 -9.68 7.55
N ARG A 77 12.31 -10.53 7.12
CA ARG A 77 12.60 -11.79 6.41
C ARG A 77 12.57 -11.66 4.89
N ALA A 78 11.80 -10.71 4.37
CA ALA A 78 11.67 -10.41 2.96
C ALA A 78 12.82 -9.50 2.51
N GLY A 79 13.47 -9.89 1.42
CA GLY A 79 14.63 -9.21 0.89
C GLY A 79 14.27 -7.96 0.09
N LYS A 80 15.30 -7.35 -0.52
CA LYS A 80 15.09 -6.31 -1.54
C LYS A 80 14.30 -6.82 -2.76
N ALA A 81 14.43 -8.12 -3.04
CA ALA A 81 13.78 -8.78 -4.17
C ALA A 81 12.26 -8.88 -4.04
N ASP A 82 11.73 -9.02 -2.83
CA ASP A 82 10.28 -9.21 -2.61
C ASP A 82 9.51 -7.89 -2.71
N PHE A 83 10.17 -6.77 -2.40
CA PHE A 83 9.59 -5.43 -2.50
C PHE A 83 10.56 -4.46 -3.20
N PRO A 84 10.82 -4.63 -4.51
CA PRO A 84 11.86 -3.87 -5.21
C PRO A 84 11.58 -2.35 -5.25
N PHE A 85 10.34 -1.95 -4.98
CA PHE A 85 9.87 -0.57 -5.00
C PHE A 85 10.03 0.14 -3.64
N LEU A 86 10.28 -0.59 -2.55
CA LEU A 86 10.47 -0.02 -1.21
C LEU A 86 11.91 0.46 -1.03
N THR A 87 12.10 1.77 -0.81
CA THR A 87 13.41 2.38 -0.56
C THR A 87 14.02 1.87 0.74
N ASP A 88 15.35 1.93 0.85
CA ASP A 88 16.06 1.47 2.06
C ASP A 88 15.68 2.33 3.29
N GLU A 89 15.42 3.63 3.09
CA GLU A 89 14.93 4.53 4.13
C GLU A 89 13.52 4.14 4.62
N ARG A 90 12.58 3.89 3.70
CA ARG A 90 11.24 3.43 4.08
C ARG A 90 11.27 2.07 4.75
N ARG A 91 12.10 1.13 4.28
CA ARG A 91 12.30 -0.17 4.96
C ARG A 91 12.78 0.00 6.39
N MET A 92 13.70 0.94 6.65
CA MET A 92 14.20 1.21 8.00
C MET A 92 13.13 1.84 8.89
N GLU A 93 12.38 2.83 8.41
CA GLU A 93 11.26 3.41 9.14
C GLU A 93 10.22 2.34 9.50
N ILE A 94 9.95 1.46 8.54
CA ILE A 94 9.02 0.37 8.70
C ILE A 94 9.51 -0.65 9.74
N ALA A 95 10.77 -1.04 9.70
CA ALA A 95 11.35 -1.94 10.70
C ALA A 95 11.50 -1.30 12.09
N ALA A 96 11.64 0.04 12.17
CA ALA A 96 11.87 0.77 13.42
C ALA A 96 10.60 1.09 14.21
N THR A 97 9.41 0.86 13.64
CA THR A 97 8.13 1.11 14.31
C THR A 97 7.70 -0.15 15.08
N PRO A 98 7.62 -0.15 16.43
CA PRO A 98 7.14 -1.30 17.19
C PRO A 98 5.68 -1.60 16.82
N GLY A 99 5.42 -2.81 16.29
CA GLY A 99 4.12 -3.18 15.72
C GLY A 99 4.07 -3.13 14.18
N GLY A 100 5.12 -2.59 13.54
CA GLY A 100 5.25 -2.42 12.09
C GLY A 100 4.31 -1.34 11.54
N PRO A 101 4.68 -0.60 10.49
CA PRO A 101 3.71 0.01 9.60
C PRO A 101 3.10 -1.09 8.77
N VAL A 102 1.81 -1.15 8.96
CA VAL A 102 0.91 -1.68 7.99
C VAL A 102 0.90 -0.67 6.84
N LEU A 103 1.33 -1.09 5.64
CA LEU A 103 1.18 -0.26 4.45
C LEU A 103 -0.28 0.15 4.30
#